data_AF-A0AAW3I5Y0-F1
#
_entry.id   AF-A0AAW3I5Y0-F1
#
_cell.length_a   1.000
_cell.length_b   1.000
_cell.length_c   1.000
_cell.angle_alpha   90.00
_cell.angle_beta   90.00
_cell.angle_gamma   90.00
#
_symmetry.space_group_name_H-M   'P 1'
#
loop_
_entity.id
_entity.type
_entity.pdbx_description
1 polymer ?
#
loop_
_entity_poly.entity_id
_entity_poly.type
_entity_poly.pdbx_seq_one_letter_code
_entity_poly.pdbx_strand_id
1 'polypeptide(L)'
;MKQWARGPRVDEPGALTVVRELAFVELIELLEFSHLRLDASAQGSGTAWVGTQEWQRRIEGESSAPGAVYVCTTLDALHDAVLAPEHAELKIDMPTQSRVRLRTLSTRQGASQACLRVDLQALIRRVLVPASAPAHLFELVKHVVMTRLWVEVARV
;
A
#
# COMPACT_ATOMS: atom_id res chain seq x y z
N MET A 1 9.11 30.50 -28.98
CA MET A 1 10.36 29.95 -28.39
C MET A 1 10.19 29.82 -26.88
N LYS A 2 10.67 28.71 -26.31
CA LYS A 2 10.78 28.35 -24.86
C LYS A 2 9.44 28.09 -24.16
N GLN A 3 9.00 26.85 -23.93
CA GLN A 3 9.52 25.73 -23.12
C GLN A 3 9.67 25.98 -21.59
N TRP A 4 8.78 25.29 -20.86
CA TRP A 4 8.94 24.55 -19.58
C TRP A 4 8.94 25.31 -18.25
N ALA A 5 7.92 25.00 -17.42
CA ALA A 5 8.08 24.59 -16.02
C ALA A 5 6.73 24.03 -15.51
N ARG A 6 6.55 22.71 -15.56
CA ARG A 6 5.47 22.04 -14.84
C ARG A 6 5.93 21.97 -13.37
N GLY A 7 5.44 22.90 -12.55
CA GLY A 7 5.67 22.89 -11.10
C GLY A 7 5.12 21.62 -10.44
N PRO A 8 5.55 21.31 -9.20
CA PRO A 8 5.11 20.12 -8.49
C PRO A 8 3.59 20.17 -8.35
N ARG A 9 2.91 19.11 -8.80
CA ARG A 9 1.48 18.93 -8.54
C ARG A 9 1.33 18.83 -7.03
N VAL A 10 0.84 19.91 -6.42
CA VAL A 10 0.28 19.87 -5.07
C VAL A 10 -0.92 18.94 -5.17
N ASP A 11 -0.86 17.82 -4.44
CA ASP A 11 -1.98 16.89 -4.28
C ASP A 11 -3.24 17.69 -3.93
N GLU A 12 -4.23 17.70 -4.82
CA GLU A 12 -5.53 18.29 -4.54
C GLU A 12 -6.25 17.49 -3.44
N PRO A 13 -7.07 18.13 -2.58
CA PRO A 13 -7.84 17.46 -1.55
C PRO A 13 -9.02 16.59 -2.07
N GLY A 14 -9.00 16.21 -3.35
CA GLY A 14 -10.01 15.34 -3.99
C GLY A 14 -9.61 13.86 -4.09
N ALA A 15 -8.32 13.52 -3.90
CA ALA A 15 -7.87 12.14 -3.94
C ALA A 15 -8.13 11.45 -2.60
N LEU A 16 -8.99 10.43 -2.60
CA LEU A 16 -9.27 9.65 -1.40
C LEU A 16 -8.02 8.88 -0.99
N THR A 17 -7.36 9.35 0.07
CA THR A 17 -6.20 8.69 0.67
C THR A 17 -6.59 7.30 1.14
N VAL A 18 -5.65 6.36 1.03
CA VAL A 18 -5.74 5.02 1.58
C VAL A 18 -4.47 4.80 2.38
N VAL A 19 -4.65 4.34 3.60
CA VAL A 19 -3.61 4.15 4.59
C VAL A 19 -3.57 2.68 4.99
N ARG A 20 -2.37 2.13 4.91
CA ARG A 20 -2.07 0.77 5.32
C ARG A 20 -1.09 0.82 6.49
N GLU A 21 -1.44 0.19 7.60
CA GLU A 21 -0.51 -0.07 8.69
C GLU A 21 0.39 -1.27 8.34
N LEU A 22 1.69 -1.15 8.61
CA LEU A 22 2.71 -2.16 8.38
C LEU A 22 3.60 -2.29 9.62
N ALA A 23 4.01 -3.51 9.94
CA ALA A 23 5.22 -3.69 10.73
C ALA A 23 6.43 -3.21 9.93
N PHE A 24 7.49 -2.74 10.61
CA PHE A 24 8.72 -2.32 9.93
C PHE A 24 9.30 -3.42 9.02
N VAL A 25 9.26 -4.68 9.47
CA VAL A 25 9.73 -5.83 8.68
C VAL A 25 8.93 -5.98 7.38
N GLU A 26 7.61 -5.82 7.44
CA GLU A 26 6.76 -5.88 6.24
C GLU A 26 7.03 -4.74 5.27
N LEU A 27 7.36 -3.54 5.78
CA LEU A 27 7.81 -2.44 4.94
C LEU A 27 9.12 -2.80 4.22
N ILE A 28 10.09 -3.37 4.92
CA ILE A 28 11.36 -3.79 4.29
C ILE A 28 11.12 -4.85 3.22
N GLU A 29 10.30 -5.86 3.51
CA GLU A 29 9.93 -6.88 2.52
C GLU A 29 9.22 -6.27 1.31
N LEU A 30 8.29 -5.34 1.54
CA LEU A 30 7.61 -4.62 0.45
C LEU A 30 8.60 -3.84 -0.41
N LEU A 31 9.56 -3.16 0.21
CA LEU A 31 10.61 -2.38 -0.46
C LEU A 31 11.66 -3.24 -1.17
N GLU A 32 11.84 -4.50 -0.77
CA GLU A 32 12.83 -5.40 -1.34
C GLU A 32 12.25 -6.24 -2.48
N PHE A 33 11.04 -6.75 -2.30
CA PHE A 33 10.43 -7.67 -3.26
C PHE A 33 9.40 -7.00 -4.15
N SER A 34 8.99 -5.76 -3.85
CA SER A 34 7.91 -5.05 -4.57
C SER A 34 6.65 -5.91 -4.67
N HIS A 35 6.35 -6.64 -3.58
CA HIS A 35 5.24 -7.57 -3.49
C HIS A 35 4.30 -7.21 -2.34
N LEU A 36 3.00 -7.14 -2.62
CA LEU A 36 1.95 -7.11 -1.61
C LEU A 36 1.57 -8.53 -1.22
N ARG A 37 1.68 -8.87 0.05
CA ARG A 37 1.13 -10.13 0.59
C ARG A 37 -0.39 -10.03 0.68
N LEU A 38 -1.05 -11.09 0.24
CA LEU A 38 -2.49 -11.28 0.39
C LEU A 38 -2.76 -12.27 1.50
N ASP A 39 -3.78 -12.00 2.29
CA ASP A 39 -4.27 -12.97 3.25
C ASP A 39 -5.02 -14.06 2.49
N ALA A 40 -4.68 -15.32 2.77
CA ALA A 40 -5.38 -16.46 2.21
C ALA A 40 -6.84 -16.44 2.68
N SER A 41 -7.79 -16.61 1.76
CA SER A 41 -9.21 -16.66 2.12
C SER A 41 -9.47 -17.87 3.03
N ALA A 42 -9.95 -17.63 4.25
CA ALA A 42 -10.26 -18.67 5.23
C ALA A 42 -11.53 -19.50 4.87
N GLN A 43 -12.17 -19.26 3.74
CA GLN A 43 -13.42 -19.94 3.38
C GLN A 43 -13.25 -20.86 2.17
N GLY A 44 -13.30 -22.16 2.45
CA GLY A 44 -13.52 -23.19 1.45
C GLY A 44 -14.88 -22.99 0.79
N SER A 45 -14.88 -22.48 -0.43
CA SER A 45 -16.05 -22.51 -1.30
C SER A 45 -15.60 -22.22 -2.73
N GLY A 46 -15.42 -23.29 -3.51
CA GLY A 46 -15.59 -23.45 -4.97
C GLY A 46 -15.23 -22.33 -5.95
N THR A 47 -14.56 -21.27 -5.53
CA THR A 47 -14.40 -20.03 -6.28
C THR A 47 -12.92 -19.71 -6.37
N ALA A 48 -12.55 -19.17 -7.52
CA ALA A 48 -11.26 -18.70 -8.01
C ALA A 48 -10.38 -17.84 -7.06
N TRP A 49 -10.66 -17.71 -5.77
CA TRP A 49 -10.07 -16.67 -4.92
C TRP A 49 -8.67 -17.04 -4.44
N VAL A 50 -7.71 -16.15 -4.75
CA VAL A 50 -6.30 -16.31 -4.40
C VAL A 50 -6.00 -15.67 -3.05
N GLY A 51 -6.58 -14.50 -2.78
CA GLY A 51 -6.41 -13.80 -1.51
C GLY A 51 -7.06 -12.43 -1.50
N THR A 52 -7.10 -11.83 -0.31
CA THR A 52 -7.68 -10.51 -0.05
C THR A 52 -6.75 -9.68 0.81
N GLN A 53 -6.86 -8.37 0.69
CA GLN A 53 -6.19 -7.43 1.58
C GLN A 53 -7.09 -6.22 1.84
N GLU A 54 -7.18 -5.78 3.09
CA GLU A 54 -8.02 -4.64 3.48
C GLU A 54 -7.19 -3.50 4.07
N TRP A 55 -7.44 -2.28 3.61
CA TRP A 55 -6.80 -1.04 4.07
C TRP A 55 -7.84 -0.02 4.51
N GLN A 56 -7.42 0.95 5.31
CA GLN A 56 -8.27 2.04 5.78
C GLN A 56 -8.14 3.25 4.87
N ARG A 57 -9.15 4.11 4.76
CA ARG A 57 -9.06 5.36 3.97
C ARG A 57 -8.54 6.56 4.76
N ARG A 58 -8.56 6.48 6.08
CA ARG A 58 -8.08 7.55 6.95
C ARG A 58 -7.46 6.94 8.19
N ILE A 59 -6.49 7.65 8.74
CA ILE A 59 -6.06 7.45 10.11
C ILE A 59 -7.09 8.17 10.97
N GLU A 60 -8.06 7.43 11.50
CA GLU A 60 -8.77 7.93 12.68
C GLU A 60 -7.77 7.84 13.85
N GLY A 61 -7.46 9.00 14.42
CA GLY A 61 -6.49 9.11 15.50
C GLY A 61 -6.86 8.15 16.62
N GLU A 62 -5.84 7.53 17.19
CA GLU A 62 -5.92 6.50 18.24
C GLU A 62 -6.08 5.06 17.71
N SER A 63 -4.98 4.47 17.21
CA SER A 63 -4.57 3.08 17.53
C SER A 63 -3.47 2.55 16.59
N SER A 64 -2.54 1.67 16.97
CA SER A 64 -2.01 1.26 18.29
C SER A 64 -0.82 0.32 18.06
N ALA A 65 0.37 0.83 17.75
CA ALA A 65 1.60 0.10 18.04
C ALA A 65 2.81 1.04 18.02
N PRO A 66 3.65 1.08 19.07
CA PRO A 66 4.85 1.91 19.11
C PRO A 66 5.93 1.51 18.07
N GLY A 67 5.67 0.53 17.20
CA GLY A 67 6.55 0.09 16.12
C GLY A 67 5.88 -0.03 14.75
N ALA A 68 4.63 0.40 14.60
CA ALA A 68 3.97 0.39 13.30
C ALA A 68 4.48 1.53 12.40
N VAL A 69 4.42 1.32 11.09
CA VAL A 69 4.67 2.32 10.05
C VAL A 69 3.46 2.34 9.13
N TYR A 70 2.94 3.52 8.83
CA TYR A 70 1.81 3.66 7.92
C TYR A 70 2.29 4.04 6.52
N VAL A 71 1.77 3.36 5.52
CA VAL A 71 2.00 3.66 4.10
C VAL A 71 0.74 4.29 3.54
N CYS A 72 0.88 5.47 2.94
CA CYS A 72 -0.20 6.19 2.29
C CYS A 72 -0.11 6.02 0.76
N THR A 73 -1.25 5.71 0.16
CA THR A 73 -1.52 5.73 -1.28
C THR A 73 -2.79 6.54 -1.55
N THR A 74 -3.08 6.84 -2.80
CA THR A 74 -4.42 7.25 -3.24
C THR A 74 -5.14 6.05 -3.84
N LEU A 75 -6.46 6.11 -3.98
CA LEU A 75 -7.21 5.05 -4.65
C LEU A 75 -6.74 4.88 -6.12
N ASP A 76 -6.49 5.99 -6.81
CA ASP A 76 -6.00 5.95 -8.20
C ASP A 76 -4.59 5.38 -8.29
N ALA A 77 -3.69 5.81 -7.40
CA ALA A 77 -2.34 5.26 -7.29
C ALA A 77 -2.34 3.76 -7.00
N LEU A 78 -3.29 3.28 -6.20
CA LEU A 78 -3.47 1.86 -5.94
C LEU A 78 -3.89 1.10 -7.22
N HIS A 79 -4.81 1.66 -8.00
CA HIS A 79 -5.19 1.08 -9.29
C HIS A 79 -4.04 1.03 -10.29
N ASP A 80 -3.26 2.10 -10.37
CA ASP A 80 -2.15 2.22 -11.33
C ASP A 80 -0.94 1.35 -10.93
N ALA A 81 -0.70 1.18 -9.63
CA ALA A 81 0.50 0.53 -9.13
C ALA A 81 0.41 -1.00 -9.08
N VAL A 82 -0.79 -1.58 -8.95
CA VAL A 82 -0.95 -3.02 -8.79
C VAL A 82 -0.98 -3.70 -10.14
N LEU A 83 0.01 -4.56 -10.38
CA LEU A 83 0.14 -5.29 -11.63
C LEU A 83 -0.64 -6.60 -11.54
N ALA A 84 -1.72 -6.70 -12.31
CA ALA A 84 -2.52 -7.91 -12.38
C ALA A 84 -1.68 -9.09 -12.92
N PRO A 85 -1.65 -10.26 -12.24
CA PRO A 85 -1.03 -11.46 -12.78
C PRO A 85 -1.71 -11.90 -14.08
N GLU A 86 -0.96 -12.48 -15.03
CA GLU A 86 -1.49 -12.91 -16.34
C GLU A 86 -2.68 -13.89 -16.26
N HIS A 87 -2.85 -14.56 -15.13
CA HIS A 87 -3.89 -15.55 -14.88
C HIS A 87 -4.75 -15.20 -13.65
N ALA A 88 -4.86 -13.90 -13.34
CA ALA A 88 -5.74 -13.45 -12.28
C ALA A 88 -6.40 -12.10 -12.61
N GLU A 89 -7.65 -11.97 -12.21
CA GLU A 89 -8.36 -10.70 -12.19
C GLU A 89 -8.12 -9.99 -10.86
N LEU A 90 -7.71 -8.73 -10.95
CA LEU A 90 -7.63 -7.83 -9.80
C LEU A 90 -8.97 -7.11 -9.61
N LYS A 91 -9.50 -7.11 -8.40
CA LYS A 91 -10.67 -6.31 -8.03
C LYS A 91 -10.36 -5.42 -6.83
N ILE A 92 -10.62 -4.14 -6.98
CA ILE A 92 -10.52 -3.16 -5.90
C ILE A 92 -11.94 -2.69 -5.61
N ASP A 93 -12.40 -2.88 -4.39
CA ASP A 93 -13.72 -2.43 -3.95
C ASP A 93 -13.65 -1.66 -2.63
N MET A 94 -14.75 -0.99 -2.32
CA MET A 94 -14.91 -0.17 -1.12
C MET A 94 -16.08 -0.74 -0.32
N PRO A 95 -15.85 -1.76 0.52
CA PRO A 95 -16.94 -2.41 1.26
C PRO A 95 -17.62 -1.45 2.25
N THR A 96 -16.87 -0.45 2.74
CA THR A 96 -17.40 0.68 3.50
C THR A 96 -16.75 1.97 3.02
N GLN A 97 -17.30 3.14 3.38
CA GLN A 97 -16.71 4.43 3.04
C GLN A 97 -15.29 4.61 3.62
N SER A 98 -14.95 3.91 4.69
CA SER A 98 -13.66 3.98 5.39
C SER A 98 -12.68 2.86 5.02
N ARG A 99 -13.07 1.88 4.19
CA ARG A 99 -12.22 0.73 3.86
C ARG A 99 -12.09 0.52 2.36
N VAL A 100 -10.92 0.09 1.96
CA VAL A 100 -10.61 -0.37 0.61
C VAL A 100 -10.20 -1.83 0.70
N ARG A 101 -10.71 -2.66 -0.20
CA ARG A 101 -10.39 -4.07 -0.28
C ARG A 101 -9.79 -4.37 -1.66
N LEU A 102 -8.63 -5.01 -1.64
CA LEU A 102 -7.96 -5.57 -2.80
C LEU A 102 -8.19 -7.07 -2.83
N ARG A 103 -8.70 -7.59 -3.95
CA ARG A 103 -8.97 -9.01 -4.17
C ARG A 103 -8.32 -9.50 -5.44
N THR A 104 -7.83 -10.72 -5.38
CA THR A 104 -7.28 -11.41 -6.55
C THR A 104 -8.04 -12.70 -6.81
N LEU A 105 -8.55 -12.84 -8.03
CA LEU A 105 -9.30 -14.01 -8.49
C LEU A 105 -8.48 -14.70 -9.57
N SER A 106 -8.00 -15.92 -9.34
CA SER A 106 -7.33 -16.70 -10.37
C SER A 106 -8.32 -17.29 -11.36
N THR A 107 -8.02 -17.09 -12.65
CA THR A 107 -8.74 -17.74 -13.73
C THR A 107 -8.30 -19.21 -13.92
N ARG A 108 -7.30 -19.68 -13.16
CA ARG A 108 -6.79 -21.06 -13.17
C ARG A 108 -6.89 -21.71 -11.79
N GLN A 109 -7.52 -22.89 -11.75
CA GLN A 109 -7.49 -23.74 -10.55
C GLN A 109 -6.04 -24.14 -10.24
N GLY A 110 -5.57 -23.84 -9.03
CA GLY A 110 -4.23 -24.22 -8.54
C GLY A 110 -3.17 -23.11 -8.50
N ALA A 111 -3.49 -21.87 -8.89
CA ALA A 111 -2.55 -20.76 -8.75
C ALA A 111 -2.46 -20.30 -7.28
N SER A 112 -1.38 -20.69 -6.60
CA SER A 112 -1.15 -20.45 -5.15
C SER A 112 -0.48 -19.10 -4.83
N GLN A 113 -0.61 -18.08 -5.69
CA GLN A 113 0.17 -16.85 -5.50
C GLN A 113 -0.45 -15.93 -4.45
N ALA A 114 -0.07 -16.11 -3.18
CA ALA A 114 -0.44 -15.23 -2.07
C ALA A 114 0.26 -13.85 -2.11
N CYS A 115 0.74 -13.41 -3.28
CA CYS A 115 1.38 -12.11 -3.44
C CYS A 115 1.10 -11.47 -4.81
N LEU A 116 1.06 -10.13 -4.83
CA LEU A 116 0.87 -9.30 -6.02
C LEU A 116 2.10 -8.44 -6.27
N ARG A 117 2.51 -8.32 -7.53
CA ARG A 117 3.57 -7.38 -7.93
C ARG A 117 3.03 -5.95 -7.93
N VAL A 118 3.85 -5.03 -7.44
CA VAL A 118 3.50 -3.61 -7.40
C VAL A 118 4.62 -2.71 -7.88
N ASP A 119 4.25 -1.61 -8.52
CA ASP A 119 5.13 -0.45 -8.67
C ASP A 119 5.10 0.37 -7.37
N LEU A 120 6.19 0.30 -6.61
CA LEU A 120 6.29 0.98 -5.32
C LEU A 120 6.26 2.51 -5.44
N GLN A 121 6.78 3.09 -6.53
CA GLN A 121 6.80 4.54 -6.71
C GLN A 121 5.42 5.07 -7.06
N ALA A 122 4.63 4.29 -7.80
CA ALA A 122 3.23 4.61 -8.04
C ALA A 122 2.39 4.40 -6.78
N LEU A 123 2.63 3.31 -6.04
CA LEU A 123 1.83 2.91 -4.88
C LEU A 123 2.04 3.83 -3.67
N ILE A 124 3.29 4.03 -3.26
CA ILE A 124 3.58 4.70 -1.99
C ILE A 124 3.78 6.18 -2.29
N ARG A 125 2.89 7.02 -1.77
CA ARG A 125 3.01 8.49 -1.87
C ARG A 125 3.71 9.09 -0.67
N ARG A 126 3.48 8.50 0.50
CA ARG A 126 4.02 8.98 1.77
C ARG A 126 4.12 7.85 2.77
N VAL A 127 5.09 7.97 3.67
CA VAL A 127 5.24 7.09 4.83
C VAL A 127 5.06 7.92 6.09
N LEU A 128 4.19 7.46 6.99
CA LEU A 128 3.93 8.09 8.27
C LEU A 128 4.41 7.17 9.40
N VAL A 129 5.12 7.73 10.36
CA VAL A 129 5.63 7.02 11.53
C VAL A 129 4.94 7.61 12.78
N PRO A 130 4.38 6.79 13.68
CA PRO A 130 3.75 7.29 14.90
C PRO A 130 4.70 8.17 15.73
N ALA A 131 4.16 9.21 16.35
CA ALA A 131 4.89 10.06 17.28
C ALA A 131 5.45 9.27 18.47
N SER A 132 4.77 8.20 18.88
CA SER A 132 5.20 7.28 19.94
C SER A 132 6.37 6.38 19.54
N ALA A 133 6.71 6.28 18.25
CA ALA A 133 7.79 5.42 17.79
C ALA A 133 9.17 5.90 18.30
N PRO A 134 10.09 4.99 18.64
CA PRO A 134 11.44 5.37 19.03
C PRO A 134 12.16 6.19 17.94
N ALA A 135 12.97 7.18 18.33
CA ALA A 135 13.68 8.04 17.38
C ALA A 135 14.58 7.27 16.41
N HIS A 136 15.24 6.21 16.88
CA HIS A 136 16.08 5.36 16.02
C HIS A 136 15.26 4.64 14.93
N LEU A 137 14.02 4.25 15.23
CA LEU A 137 13.13 3.62 14.26
C LEU A 137 12.72 4.62 13.17
N PHE A 138 12.40 5.87 13.57
CA PHE A 138 12.08 6.93 12.62
C PHE A 138 13.24 7.22 11.66
N GLU A 139 14.46 7.37 12.17
CA GLU A 139 15.63 7.62 11.33
C GLU A 139 15.94 6.45 10.40
N LEU A 140 15.74 5.20 10.86
CA LEU A 140 15.92 4.01 10.04
C LEU A 140 14.89 3.97 8.89
N VAL A 141 13.61 4.17 9.19
CA VAL A 141 12.55 4.24 8.17
C VAL A 141 12.85 5.34 7.17
N LYS A 142 13.19 6.53 7.66
CA LYS A 142 13.55 7.67 6.82
C LYS A 142 14.71 7.35 5.88
N HIS A 143 15.78 6.77 6.39
CA HIS A 143 16.95 6.43 5.60
C HIS A 143 16.61 5.43 4.49
N VAL A 144 15.91 4.34 4.81
CA VAL A 144 15.57 3.29 3.84
C VAL A 144 14.61 3.81 2.77
N VAL A 145 13.55 4.52 3.18
CA VAL A 145 12.52 5.03 2.25
C VAL A 145 13.08 6.10 1.33
N MET A 146 13.89 7.03 1.85
CA MET A 146 14.54 8.05 1.01
C MET A 146 15.52 7.45 0.02
N THR A 147 16.24 6.38 0.41
CA THR A 147 17.20 5.71 -0.47
C THR A 147 16.50 4.98 -1.62
N ARG A 148 15.32 4.38 -1.37
CA ARG A 148 14.65 3.50 -2.34
C ARG A 148 13.51 4.15 -3.13
N LEU A 149 12.72 5.02 -2.51
CA LEU A 149 11.47 5.53 -3.08
C LEU A 149 11.44 7.04 -3.27
N TRP A 150 12.29 7.79 -2.56
CA TRP A 150 12.34 9.26 -2.63
C TRP A 150 11.00 9.93 -2.29
N VAL A 151 10.22 9.30 -1.39
CA VAL A 151 8.92 9.79 -0.93
C VAL A 151 9.04 10.43 0.45
N GLU A 152 8.08 11.29 0.79
CA GLU A 152 8.05 11.95 2.09
C GLU A 152 7.89 10.93 3.23
N VAL A 153 8.69 11.11 4.29
CA VAL A 153 8.57 10.38 5.56
C VAL A 153 8.26 11.40 6.65
N ALA A 154 7.10 11.28 7.29
CA ALA A 154 6.65 12.21 8.31
C ALA A 154 6.32 11.51 9.62
N ARG A 155 6.36 12.28 10.72
CA ARG A 155 5.98 11.82 12.04
C ARG A 155 4.61 12.39 12.38
N VAL A 156 3.69 11.54 12.86
CA VAL A 156 2.27 11.88 13.10
C VAL A 156 1.80 11.58 14.51
#